data_AF-A0A3D0ZQ17-F1
#
_entry.id   AF-A0A3D0ZQ17-F1
#
_cell.length_a   1.000
_cell.length_b   1.000
_cell.length_c   1.000
_cell.angle_alpha   90.00
_cell.angle_beta   90.00
_cell.angle_gamma   90.00
#
_symmetry.space_group_name_H-M   'P 1'
#
loop_
_entity.id
_entity.type
_entity.pdbx_description
1 polymer ?
#
loop_
_entity_poly.entity_id
_entity_poly.type
_entity_poly.pdbx_seq_one_letter_code
_entity_poly.pdbx_strand_id
1 'polypeptide(L)'
;MESLEEIQSILRKFNEMGYADTNVKYEDNGKNGKVLTRQDGEWKYEDEFYGGEPYSGNETLWYRDKDVFRCVYWGKVVEGINFS
;
A
#
# COMPACT_ATOMS: atom_id res chain seq x y z
N MET A 1 -6.76 20.43 -6.23
CA MET A 1 -5.50 19.97 -5.64
C MET A 1 -5.83 19.73 -4.21
N GLU A 2 -5.71 18.48 -3.83
CA GLU A 2 -6.33 17.96 -2.62
C GLU A 2 -5.43 18.37 -1.46
N SER A 3 -6.02 18.74 -0.32
CA SER A 3 -5.19 19.28 0.75
C SER A 3 -4.27 18.18 1.31
N LEU A 4 -3.17 18.58 1.91
CA LEU A 4 -2.26 17.63 2.57
C LEU A 4 -3.00 16.84 3.66
N GLU A 5 -3.89 17.49 4.39
CA GLU A 5 -4.72 16.88 5.43
C GLU A 5 -5.69 15.84 4.85
N GLU A 6 -6.31 16.12 3.70
CA GLU A 6 -7.18 15.16 3.00
C GLU A 6 -6.39 13.93 2.55
N ILE A 7 -5.21 14.11 1.96
CA ILE A 7 -4.32 13.02 1.54
C ILE A 7 -3.89 12.17 2.74
N GLN A 8 -3.49 12.79 3.85
CA GLN A 8 -3.11 12.08 5.07
C GLN A 8 -4.29 11.29 5.67
N SER A 9 -5.48 11.88 5.67
CA SER A 9 -6.70 11.26 6.19
C SER A 9 -7.07 10.02 5.37
N ILE A 10 -7.06 10.11 4.04
CA ILE A 10 -7.41 8.96 3.18
C ILE A 10 -6.34 7.86 3.22
N LEU A 11 -5.05 8.21 3.29
CA LEU A 11 -3.98 7.22 3.50
C LEU A 11 -4.18 6.45 4.80
N ARG A 12 -4.48 7.17 5.90
CA ARG A 12 -4.78 6.52 7.18
C ARG A 12 -5.99 5.58 7.06
N LYS A 13 -7.08 6.03 6.44
CA LYS A 13 -8.27 5.21 6.21
C LYS A 13 -7.92 3.93 5.45
N PHE A 14 -7.10 4.01 4.40
CA PHE A 14 -6.70 2.83 3.64
C PHE A 14 -5.75 1.91 4.40
N ASN A 15 -4.90 2.43 5.28
CA ASN A 15 -4.12 1.60 6.19
C ASN A 15 -5.02 0.82 7.15
N GLU A 16 -6.07 1.47 7.69
CA GLU A 16 -7.06 0.84 8.57
C GLU A 16 -7.90 -0.22 7.83
N MET A 17 -8.31 0.05 6.59
CA MET A 17 -9.02 -0.91 5.73
C MET A 17 -8.10 -1.99 5.15
N GLY A 18 -6.78 -1.82 5.24
CA GLY A 18 -5.76 -2.63 4.58
C GLY A 18 -4.94 -3.38 5.61
N TYR A 19 -3.74 -2.88 5.90
CA TYR A 19 -2.77 -3.49 6.80
C TYR A 19 -3.31 -3.84 8.19
N ALA A 20 -4.24 -3.04 8.72
CA ALA A 20 -4.79 -3.27 10.07
C ALA A 20 -5.97 -4.25 10.11
N ASP A 21 -6.54 -4.62 8.95
CA ASP A 21 -7.66 -5.57 8.87
C ASP A 21 -7.12 -6.97 8.59
N THR A 22 -7.30 -7.88 9.54
CA THR A 22 -6.80 -9.26 9.45
C THR A 22 -7.56 -10.13 8.44
N ASN A 23 -8.72 -9.67 7.95
CA ASN A 23 -9.50 -10.39 6.93
C ASN A 23 -9.04 -10.07 5.51
N VAL A 24 -8.18 -9.06 5.39
CA VAL A 24 -7.67 -8.58 4.12
C VAL A 24 -6.49 -9.40 3.71
N LYS A 25 -6.45 -9.73 2.42
CA LYS A 25 -5.34 -10.44 1.82
C LYS A 25 -4.84 -9.69 0.60
N TYR A 26 -3.53 -9.77 0.40
CA TYR A 26 -2.95 -9.41 -0.87
C TYR A 26 -3.35 -10.42 -1.94
N GLU A 27 -3.54 -9.91 -3.14
CA GLU A 27 -3.82 -10.70 -4.33
C GLU A 27 -2.54 -10.88 -5.16
N ASP A 28 -2.52 -11.88 -6.04
CA ASP A 28 -1.43 -12.02 -7.00
C ASP A 28 -1.53 -10.93 -8.07
N ASN A 29 -0.41 -10.27 -8.38
CA ASN A 29 -0.40 -9.22 -9.41
C ASN A 29 -0.10 -9.75 -10.83
N GLY A 30 0.07 -11.07 -11.00
CA GLY A 30 0.39 -11.71 -12.28
C GLY A 30 1.84 -11.53 -12.73
N LYS A 31 2.71 -10.96 -11.87
CA LYS A 31 4.12 -10.62 -12.17
C LYS A 31 5.07 -11.16 -11.09
N ASN A 32 4.70 -12.26 -10.42
CA ASN A 32 5.41 -12.80 -9.25
C ASN A 32 5.49 -11.82 -8.06
N GLY A 33 4.56 -10.88 -7.98
CA GLY A 33 4.39 -9.98 -6.85
C GLY A 33 2.99 -10.10 -6.27
N LYS A 34 2.71 -9.20 -5.34
CA LYS A 34 1.46 -9.12 -4.61
C LYS A 34 0.94 -7.70 -4.66
N VAL A 35 -0.37 -7.54 -4.69
CA VAL A 35 -1.02 -6.22 -4.69
C VAL A 35 -2.17 -6.19 -3.70
N LEU A 36 -2.26 -5.08 -2.96
CA LEU A 36 -3.39 -4.73 -2.12
C LEU A 36 -4.04 -3.50 -2.72
N THR A 37 -5.33 -3.60 -3.08
CA THR A 37 -6.07 -2.48 -3.66
C THR A 37 -7.20 -2.03 -2.76
N ARG A 38 -7.39 -0.71 -2.60
CA ARG A 38 -8.53 -0.13 -1.88
C ARG A 38 -9.22 0.93 -2.70
N GLN A 39 -10.52 1.09 -2.42
CA GLN A 39 -11.33 2.11 -3.07
C GLN A 39 -12.32 2.71 -2.07
N ASP A 40 -12.48 4.03 -2.14
CA ASP A 40 -13.45 4.80 -1.38
C ASP A 40 -13.95 5.97 -2.23
N GLY A 41 -15.07 5.74 -2.92
CA GLY A 41 -15.57 6.66 -3.95
C GLY A 41 -14.56 6.84 -5.09
N GLU A 42 -14.13 8.10 -5.29
CA GLU A 42 -13.17 8.52 -6.33
C GLU A 42 -11.71 8.28 -5.93
N TRP A 43 -11.47 7.85 -4.69
CA TRP A 43 -10.15 7.52 -4.19
C TRP A 43 -9.83 6.06 -4.45
N LYS A 44 -8.63 5.79 -4.96
CA LYS A 44 -8.10 4.44 -5.13
C LYS A 44 -6.69 4.37 -4.58
N TYR A 45 -6.37 3.28 -3.91
CA TYR A 45 -5.04 3.00 -3.38
C TYR A 45 -4.57 1.64 -3.86
N GLU A 46 -3.28 1.56 -4.18
CA GLU A 46 -2.60 0.34 -4.60
C GLU A 46 -1.27 0.24 -3.88
N ASP A 47 -1.07 -0.83 -3.14
CA ASP A 47 0.24 -1.23 -2.62
C ASP A 47 0.69 -2.50 -3.35
N GLU A 48 1.67 -2.37 -4.23
CA GLU A 48 2.26 -3.47 -4.98
C GLU A 48 3.66 -3.76 -4.45
N PHE A 49 3.94 -5.01 -4.11
CA PHE A 49 5.26 -5.44 -3.65
C PHE A 49 5.72 -6.74 -4.30
N TYR A 50 7.03 -6.93 -4.28
CA TYR A 50 7.73 -8.09 -4.83
C TYR A 50 8.75 -8.61 -3.82
N GLY A 51 9.00 -9.92 -3.88
CA GLY A 51 9.98 -10.60 -3.06
C GLY A 51 9.42 -11.07 -1.72
N GLY A 52 10.26 -11.00 -0.69
CA GLY A 52 9.95 -11.42 0.66
C GLY A 52 11.11 -11.04 1.56
N GLU A 53 12.28 -11.60 1.29
CA GLU A 53 13.54 -11.17 1.90
C GLU A 53 14.71 -11.23 0.90
N PRO A 54 15.18 -10.09 0.35
CA PRO A 54 14.66 -8.72 0.51
C PRO A 54 13.31 -8.52 -0.21
N TYR A 55 12.68 -7.37 0.05
CA TYR A 55 11.44 -6.95 -0.60
C TYR A 55 11.53 -5.52 -1.14
N SER A 56 10.68 -5.21 -2.12
CA SER A 56 10.52 -3.86 -2.66
C SER A 56 9.11 -3.66 -3.20
N GLY A 57 8.62 -2.43 -3.19
CA GLY A 57 7.30 -2.12 -3.70
C GLY A 57 7.02 -0.63 -3.77
N ASN A 58 5.77 -0.32 -4.09
CA ASN A 58 5.28 1.04 -4.02
C ASN A 58 3.83 1.11 -3.60
N GLU A 59 3.52 2.18 -2.87
CA GLU A 59 2.15 2.63 -2.63
C GLU A 59 1.83 3.75 -3.62
N THR A 60 0.66 3.70 -4.24
CA THR A 60 0.14 4.81 -5.06
C THR A 60 -1.28 5.14 -4.63
N LEU A 61 -1.53 6.42 -4.37
CA LEU A 61 -2.86 6.96 -4.12
C LEU A 61 -3.31 7.75 -5.34
N TRP A 62 -4.50 7.41 -5.83
CA TRP A 62 -5.16 8.01 -6.96
C TRP A 62 -6.41 8.75 -6.52
N TYR A 63 -6.65 9.92 -7.10
CA TYR A 63 -7.94 10.63 -7.04
C TYR A 63 -8.39 10.98 -8.45
N ARG A 64 -9.54 10.45 -8.88
CA ARG A 64 -10.07 10.66 -10.25
C ARG A 64 -9.01 10.38 -11.32
N ASP A 65 -8.37 9.22 -11.21
CA ASP A 65 -7.32 8.72 -12.10
C ASP A 65 -6.03 9.57 -12.16
N LYS A 66 -5.82 10.49 -11.21
CA LYS A 66 -4.57 11.23 -11.05
C LYS A 66 -3.82 10.72 -9.83
N ASP A 67 -2.53 10.41 -9.97
CA ASP A 67 -1.69 10.08 -8.84
C ASP A 67 -1.43 11.35 -8.02
N VAL A 68 -1.77 11.30 -6.74
CA VAL A 68 -1.61 12.45 -5.82
C VAL A 68 -0.62 12.16 -4.70
N PHE A 69 -0.27 10.89 -4.51
CA PHE A 69 0.80 10.47 -3.61
C PHE A 69 1.44 9.17 -4.11
N ARG A 70 2.75 9.06 -3.90
CA ARG A 70 3.51 7.85 -4.19
C ARG A 70 4.62 7.65 -3.17
N CYS A 71 4.73 6.43 -2.65
CA CYS A 71 5.82 5.97 -1.80
C CYS A 71 6.52 4.81 -2.49
N VAL A 72 7.83 4.90 -2.70
CA VAL A 72 8.64 3.77 -3.19
C VAL A 72 9.47 3.29 -2.03
N TYR A 73 9.44 1.99 -1.77
CA TYR A 73 10.10 1.38 -0.62
C TYR A 73 10.90 0.15 -1.01
N TRP A 74 11.95 -0.10 -0.23
CA TRP A 74 12.79 -1.28 -0.29
C TRP A 74 13.18 -1.65 1.14
N GLY A 75 13.21 -2.93 1.45
CA GLY A 75 13.57 -3.40 2.78
C GLY A 75 14.08 -4.81 2.82
N LYS A 76 14.63 -5.14 3.98
CA LYS A 76 15.06 -6.49 4.37
C LYS A 76 14.90 -6.60 5.89
N VAL A 77 14.40 -7.73 6.37
CA VAL A 77 14.43 -8.08 7.79
C VAL A 77 15.85 -8.44 8.20
N VAL A 78 16.34 -7.75 9.23
CA VAL A 78 17.63 -8.04 9.86
C VAL A 78 17.52 -9.38 10.60
N GLU A 79 18.49 -10.26 10.37
CA GLU A 79 18.53 -11.55 11.06
C GLU A 79 18.50 -11.39 12.59
N GLY A 80 17.72 -12.26 13.25
CA GLY A 80 17.58 -12.25 14.70
C GLY A 80 16.52 -11.29 15.25
N ILE A 81 15.84 -10.49 14.41
CA ILE A 81 14.68 -9.71 14.84
C ILE A 81 13.40 -10.53 14.62
N ASN A 82 12.68 -10.79 15.71
CA ASN A 82 11.42 -11.53 15.68
C ASN A 82 10.27 -10.54 15.85
N PHE A 83 9.53 -10.28 14.77
CA PHE A 83 8.31 -9.48 14.79
C PHE A 83 7.11 -10.40 15.09
N SER A 84 7.17 -11.09 16.23
CA SER A 84 6.08 -11.91 16.75
C SER A 84 5.15 -11.09 17.62
#